data_AF-A0AA51B4W2-F1
#
_entry.id   AF-A0AA51B4W2-F1
#
_cell.length_a   1.000
_cell.length_b   1.000
_cell.length_c   1.000
_cell.angle_alpha   90.00
_cell.angle_beta   90.00
_cell.angle_gamma   90.00
#
_symmetry.space_group_name_H-M   'P 1'
#
loop_
_entity.id
_entity.type
_entity.pdbx_description
1 polymer ?
#
loop_
_entity_poly.entity_id
_entity_poly.type
_entity_poly.pdbx_seq_one_letter_code
_entity_poly.pdbx_strand_id
1 'polypeptide(L)'
;CRTYASHEIPDRLKDIPTSANPRFFDMVEYFFHRACQVVEDKLVDDMKSRVSIEEKKKKVAGILQLMQPCDHILEIQFPLRRDSGDYEMILGYRAQHSSHRTPTKGG
;
A
#
# COMPACT_ATOMS: atom_id res chain seq x y z
N CYS A 1 -11.35 -0.61 27.89
CA CYS A 1 -11.30 -0.90 26.44
C CYS A 1 -10.47 -2.16 26.24
N ARG A 2 -10.97 -3.17 25.53
CA ARG A 2 -10.18 -4.35 25.16
C ARG A 2 -9.37 -3.96 23.93
N THR A 3 -8.05 -3.83 24.09
CA THR A 3 -7.10 -3.60 23.00
C THR A 3 -6.72 -4.95 22.41
N TYR A 4 -7.03 -5.19 21.15
CA TYR A 4 -6.70 -6.45 20.46
C TYR A 4 -5.61 -6.28 19.38
N ALA A 5 -5.19 -5.04 19.11
CA ALA A 5 -4.26 -4.68 18.07
C ALA A 5 -2.85 -5.20 18.37
N SER A 6 -2.43 -6.22 17.60
CA SER A 6 -1.06 -6.72 17.56
C SER A 6 -0.30 -6.24 16.32
N HIS A 7 -0.88 -5.31 15.53
CA HIS A 7 -0.22 -4.80 14.34
C HIS A 7 1.04 -3.99 14.69
N GLU A 8 2.19 -4.52 14.32
CA GLU A 8 3.48 -3.85 14.50
C GLU A 8 3.95 -3.19 13.21
N ILE A 9 4.53 -2.00 13.35
CA ILE A 9 5.18 -1.32 12.22
C ILE A 9 6.52 -2.03 11.97
N PRO A 10 6.81 -2.48 10.74
CA PRO A 10 8.09 -3.10 10.39
C PRO A 10 9.30 -2.25 10.81
N ASP A 11 10.37 -2.89 11.25
CA ASP A 11 11.58 -2.20 11.74
C ASP A 11 12.16 -1.20 10.75
N ARG A 12 12.11 -1.52 9.45
CA ARG A 12 12.60 -0.64 8.37
C ARG A 12 11.84 0.68 8.22
N LEU A 13 10.68 0.82 8.88
CA LEU A 13 9.81 1.99 8.78
C LEU A 13 9.81 2.83 10.05
N LYS A 14 10.52 2.43 11.11
CA LYS A 14 10.45 3.09 12.43
C LYS A 14 11.10 4.47 12.43
N ASP A 15 12.10 4.69 11.60
CA ASP A 15 12.87 5.93 11.45
C ASP A 15 12.21 6.95 10.50
N ILE A 16 11.21 6.52 9.73
CA ILE A 16 10.47 7.34 8.76
C ILE A 16 9.94 8.66 9.34
N PRO A 17 9.35 8.72 10.56
CA PRO A 17 8.81 9.96 11.12
C PRO A 17 9.86 11.04 11.38
N THR A 18 11.10 10.62 11.62
CA THR A 18 12.23 11.51 11.95
C THR A 18 13.16 11.76 10.76
N SER A 19 13.03 10.97 9.70
CA SER A 19 13.86 11.09 8.51
C SER A 19 13.51 12.36 7.74
N ALA A 20 14.53 13.14 7.37
CA ALA A 20 14.36 14.38 6.61
C ALA A 20 13.95 14.13 5.15
N ASN A 21 14.27 12.96 4.58
CA ASN A 21 13.94 12.61 3.20
C ASN A 21 13.80 11.09 3.03
N PRO A 22 12.75 10.46 3.59
CA PRO A 22 12.51 9.03 3.42
C PRO A 22 12.04 8.74 1.98
N ARG A 23 12.20 7.48 1.53
CA ARG A 23 11.64 7.07 0.24
C ARG A 23 10.13 7.27 0.27
N PHE A 24 9.58 7.80 -0.82
CA PHE A 24 8.16 8.12 -0.91
C PHE A 24 7.26 6.90 -0.60
N PHE A 25 7.61 5.74 -1.15
CA PHE A 25 6.85 4.51 -0.90
C PHE A 25 6.89 4.10 0.59
N ASP A 26 8.07 4.13 1.22
CA ASP A 26 8.23 3.79 2.64
C ASP A 26 7.47 4.77 3.55
N MET A 27 7.40 6.05 3.16
CA MET A 27 6.61 7.06 3.88
C MET A 27 5.11 6.75 3.86
N VAL A 28 4.56 6.45 2.69
CA VAL A 28 3.14 6.10 2.54
C VAL A 28 2.82 4.79 3.25
N GLU A 29 3.72 3.83 3.19
CA GLU A 29 3.59 2.54 3.86
C GLU A 29 3.62 2.67 5.39
N TYR A 30 4.45 3.56 5.94
CA TYR A 30 4.42 3.90 7.36
C TYR A 30 3.03 4.42 7.78
N PHE A 31 2.45 5.35 7.01
CA PHE A 31 1.11 5.87 7.31
C PHE A 31 0.03 4.79 7.24
N PHE A 32 0.15 3.85 6.30
CA PHE A 32 -0.73 2.68 6.23
C PHE A 32 -0.65 1.84 7.51
N HIS A 33 0.55 1.45 7.94
CA HIS A 33 0.71 0.66 9.17
C HIS A 33 0.25 1.42 10.42
N ARG A 34 0.49 2.74 10.47
CA ARG A 34 0.00 3.58 11.57
C ARG A 34 -1.53 3.62 11.61
N ALA A 35 -2.18 3.65 10.45
CA ALA A 35 -3.64 3.56 10.37
C ALA A 35 -4.14 2.19 10.84
N CYS A 36 -3.49 1.09 10.42
CA CYS A 36 -3.84 -0.27 10.85
C CYS A 36 -3.88 -0.40 12.37
N GLN A 37 -2.88 0.14 13.08
CA GLN A 37 -2.84 0.15 14.55
C GLN A 37 -4.06 0.81 15.21
N VAL A 38 -4.69 1.78 14.54
CA VAL A 38 -5.85 2.52 15.07
C VAL A 38 -7.16 1.82 14.72
N VAL A 39 -7.27 1.21 13.52
CA VAL A 39 -8.55 0.72 12.99
C VAL A 39 -8.76 -0.79 13.15
N GLU A 40 -7.72 -1.58 13.38
CA GLU A 40 -7.79 -3.05 13.38
C GLU A 40 -8.83 -3.59 14.36
N ASP A 41 -8.86 -3.11 15.60
CA ASP A 41 -9.83 -3.52 16.62
C ASP A 41 -11.28 -3.28 16.15
N LYS A 42 -11.53 -2.11 15.55
CA LYS A 42 -12.84 -1.76 15.02
C LYS A 42 -13.23 -2.63 13.82
N LEU A 43 -12.28 -2.95 12.94
CA LEU A 43 -12.52 -3.80 11.78
C LEU A 43 -12.89 -5.24 12.20
N VAL A 44 -12.29 -5.74 13.29
CA VAL A 44 -12.62 -7.06 13.85
C VAL A 44 -14.03 -7.06 14.46
N ASP A 45 -14.39 -6.00 15.19
CA ASP A 45 -15.71 -5.85 15.81
C ASP A 45 -16.83 -5.69 14.77
N ASP A 46 -16.60 -4.88 13.72
CA ASP A 46 -17.57 -4.63 12.64
C ASP A 46 -17.79 -5.85 11.73
N MET A 47 -16.94 -6.87 11.81
CA MET A 47 -17.04 -8.05 10.95
C MET A 47 -18.23 -8.93 11.34
N LYS A 48 -19.30 -8.85 10.53
CA LYS A 48 -20.51 -9.68 10.61
C LYS A 48 -20.24 -11.12 10.14
N SER A 49 -19.53 -11.88 10.95
CA SER A 49 -19.28 -13.31 10.74
C SER A 49 -19.54 -14.10 12.02
N ARG A 50 -20.04 -15.33 11.88
CA ARG A 50 -20.27 -16.29 12.98
C ARG A 50 -18.99 -17.02 13.43
N VAL A 51 -17.85 -16.72 12.81
CA VAL A 51 -16.54 -17.29 13.15
C VAL A 51 -15.99 -16.75 14.47
N SER A 52 -15.01 -17.45 15.02
CA SER A 52 -14.34 -17.05 16.26
C SER A 52 -13.63 -15.69 16.10
N ILE A 53 -13.45 -14.97 17.21
CA ILE A 53 -12.74 -13.67 17.21
C ILE A 53 -11.32 -13.83 16.64
N GLU A 54 -10.66 -14.95 16.94
CA GLU A 54 -9.31 -15.25 16.45
C GLU A 54 -9.27 -15.39 14.92
N GLU A 55 -10.25 -16.05 14.32
CA GLU A 55 -10.37 -16.14 12.86
C GLU A 55 -10.70 -14.79 12.23
N LYS A 56 -11.52 -13.97 12.89
CA LYS A 56 -11.78 -12.60 12.44
C LYS A 56 -10.48 -11.79 12.36
N LYS A 57 -9.63 -11.86 13.40
CA LYS A 57 -8.32 -11.18 13.41
C LYS A 57 -7.44 -11.62 12.24
N LYS A 58 -7.27 -12.93 12.06
CA LYS A 58 -6.48 -13.49 10.95
C LYS A 58 -7.00 -13.02 9.59
N LYS A 59 -8.33 -12.94 9.44
CA LYS A 59 -8.96 -12.46 8.22
C LYS A 59 -8.73 -10.96 7.98
N VAL A 60 -8.89 -10.11 9.00
CA VAL A 60 -8.59 -8.67 8.90
C VAL A 60 -7.13 -8.47 8.53
N ALA A 61 -6.20 -9.12 9.24
CA ALA A 61 -4.77 -9.03 8.96
C ALA A 61 -4.44 -9.44 7.52
N GLY A 62 -5.02 -10.54 7.02
CA GLY A 62 -4.83 -10.98 5.63
C GLY A 62 -5.37 -9.99 4.59
N ILE A 63 -6.51 -9.33 4.86
CA ILE A 63 -7.05 -8.29 3.97
C ILE A 63 -6.15 -7.06 3.95
N LEU A 64 -5.65 -6.62 5.11
CA LEU A 64 -4.74 -5.48 5.19
C LEU A 64 -3.42 -5.79 4.45
N GLN A 65 -2.89 -7.01 4.58
CA GLN A 65 -1.70 -7.44 3.82
C GLN A 65 -1.95 -7.46 2.31
N LEU A 66 -3.15 -7.85 1.86
CA LEU A 66 -3.52 -7.81 0.45
C LEU A 66 -3.59 -6.38 -0.10
N MET A 67 -4.04 -5.42 0.71
CA MET A 67 -4.17 -4.01 0.31
C MET A 67 -2.85 -3.25 0.25
N GLN A 68 -1.79 -3.78 0.86
CA GLN A 68 -0.52 -3.07 1.04
C GLN A 68 0.32 -2.92 -0.25
N PRO A 69 0.61 -3.97 -1.04
CA PRO A 69 1.40 -3.84 -2.26
C PRO A 69 0.59 -3.29 -3.44
N CYS A 70 1.28 -2.81 -4.48
CA CYS A 70 0.64 -2.50 -5.75
C CYS A 70 0.33 -3.77 -6.55
N ASP A 71 -0.89 -3.87 -7.09
CA ASP A 71 -1.30 -4.98 -7.96
C ASP A 71 -0.43 -5.11 -9.22
N HIS A 72 -0.20 -3.97 -9.91
CA HIS A 72 0.49 -3.95 -11.20
C HIS A 72 1.45 -2.77 -11.31
N ILE A 73 2.66 -3.02 -11.80
CA ILE A 73 3.65 -1.99 -12.13
C ILE A 73 4.12 -2.25 -13.55
N LEU A 74 3.96 -1.25 -14.42
CA LEU A 74 4.38 -1.29 -15.81
C LEU A 74 5.56 -0.33 -16.00
N GLU A 75 6.67 -0.86 -16.50
CA GLU A 75 7.81 -0.10 -17.00
C GLU A 75 7.82 -0.19 -18.53
N ILE A 76 7.90 0.96 -19.21
CA ILE A 76 7.95 1.03 -20.67
C ILE A 76 9.15 1.86 -21.07
N GLN A 77 9.93 1.34 -22.01
CA GLN A 77 10.99 2.08 -22.68
C GLN A 77 10.67 2.12 -24.17
N PHE A 78 10.55 3.32 -24.75
CA PHE A 78 10.22 3.49 -26.17
C PHE A 78 11.05 4.61 -26.82
N PRO A 79 11.46 4.44 -28.09
CA PRO A 79 12.16 5.48 -28.82
C PRO A 79 11.21 6.59 -29.29
N LEU A 80 11.60 7.84 -29.10
CA LEU A 80 10.94 9.03 -29.64
C LEU A 80 11.90 9.76 -30.59
N ARG A 81 11.43 10.05 -31.81
CA ARG A 81 12.16 10.94 -32.71
C ARG A 81 11.86 12.39 -32.34
N ARG A 82 12.90 13.16 -32.00
CA ARG A 82 12.83 14.59 -31.68
C ARG A 82 12.71 15.42 -32.96
N ASP A 83 12.33 16.69 -32.80
CA ASP A 83 12.23 17.65 -33.91
C ASP A 83 13.59 17.89 -34.59
N SER A 84 14.70 17.68 -33.89
CA SER A 84 16.07 17.71 -34.46
C SER A 84 16.35 16.55 -35.43
N GLY A 85 15.53 15.51 -35.42
CA GLY A 85 15.73 14.27 -36.17
C GLY A 85 16.39 13.14 -35.37
N ASP A 86 16.93 13.42 -34.19
CA ASP A 86 17.56 12.42 -33.31
C ASP A 86 16.54 11.50 -32.63
N TYR A 87 16.96 10.28 -32.32
CA TYR A 87 16.17 9.32 -31.54
C TYR A 87 16.59 9.36 -30.07
N GLU A 88 15.62 9.51 -29.18
CA GLU A 88 15.81 9.47 -27.74
C GLU A 88 14.97 8.35 -27.13
N MET A 89 15.56 7.56 -26.24
CA MET A 89 14.83 6.54 -25.49
C MET A 89 14.13 7.19 -24.29
N ILE A 90 12.80 7.13 -24.25
CA ILE A 90 11.98 7.59 -23.13
C ILE A 90 11.62 6.41 -22.23
N LEU A 91 11.88 6.57 -20.94
CA LEU A 91 11.49 5.65 -19.88
C LEU A 91 10.24 6.18 -19.17
N GLY A 92 9.22 5.34 -19.06
CA GLY A 92 7.95 5.65 -18.41
C GLY A 92 7.52 4.55 -17.45
N TYR A 93 6.79 4.95 -16.40
CA TYR A 93 6.27 4.06 -15.37
C TYR A 93 4.77 4.30 -15.14
N ARG A 94 4.01 3.22 -14.94
CA ARG A 94 2.62 3.29 -14.45
C ARG A 94 2.38 2.22 -13.40
N ALA A 95 2.10 2.64 -12.17
CA ALA A 95 1.67 1.74 -11.10
C ALA A 95 0.15 1.81 -10.91
N GLN A 96 -0.50 0.65 -10.87
CA GLN A 96 -1.89 0.50 -10.46
C GLN A 96 -1.89 -0.16 -9.08
N HIS A 97 -2.23 0.62 -8.06
CA HIS A 97 -2.11 0.15 -6.67
C HIS A 97 -3.17 -0.90 -6.33
N SER A 98 -4.43 -0.65 -6.69
CA SER A 98 -5.52 -1.57 -6.33
C SER A 98 -6.60 -1.59 -7.41
N SER A 99 -7.10 -2.80 -7.68
CA SER A 99 -8.16 -3.09 -8.64
C SER A 99 -9.51 -3.41 -7.98
N HIS A 100 -9.64 -3.17 -6.66
CA HIS A 100 -10.88 -3.42 -5.93
C HIS A 100 -12.08 -2.61 -6.46
N ARG A 101 -11.81 -1.51 -7.20
CA ARG A 101 -12.79 -0.75 -7.98
C ARG A 101 -12.22 -0.47 -9.37
N THR A 102 -13.04 -0.65 -10.39
CA THR A 102 -12.68 -0.42 -11.80
C THR A 102 -13.52 0.73 -12.39
N PRO A 103 -12.94 1.58 -13.26
CA PRO A 103 -11.54 1.63 -13.67
C PRO A 103 -10.61 2.24 -12.59
N THR A 104 -9.32 1.92 -12.65
CA THR A 104 -8.31 2.57 -11.80
C THR A 104 -8.19 4.06 -12.14
N LYS A 105 -7.88 4.88 -11.13
CA LYS A 105 -7.74 6.34 -11.26
C LYS A 105 -6.37 6.78 -10.78
N GLY A 106 -5.76 7.68 -11.54
CA GLY A 106 -4.40 8.18 -11.35
C GLY A 106 -3.98 8.92 -12.62
N GLY A 107 -3.01 9.83 -12.48
CA GLY A 107 -2.41 10.57 -13.60
C GLY A 107 -1.71 9.67 -14.61
#